data_AF-A0A9E2PK53-F1
#
_entry.id   AF-A0A9E2PK53-F1
#
_cell.length_a   1.000
_cell.length_b   1.000
_cell.length_c   1.000
_cell.angle_alpha   90.00
_cell.angle_beta   90.00
_cell.angle_gamma   90.00
#
_symmetry.space_group_name_H-M   'P 1'
#
loop_
_entity.id
_entity.type
_entity.pdbx_description
1 polymer ?
#
loop_
_entity_poly.entity_id
_entity_poly.type
_entity_poly.pdbx_seq_one_letter_code
_entity_poly.pdbx_strand_id
1 'polypeptide(L)' 'MNINLADFGSNEEIKQHVTHALSAYGEVESVHIFEPAPSNPQHIVLATMTDMEQARIASSSLDLRSFGHKSLIIPVSK' A
#
# COMPACT_ATOMS: atom_id res chain seq x y z
N MET A 1 6.63 -4.66 4.48
CA MET A 1 5.98 -3.49 5.12
C MET A 1 4.63 -3.94 5.66
N ASN A 2 4.31 -3.65 6.92
CA ASN A 2 3.01 -3.99 7.52
C ASN A 2 2.50 -2.74 8.26
N ILE A 3 1.25 -2.37 8.05
CA ILE A 3 0.63 -1.18 8.66
C ILE A 3 -0.26 -1.68 9.80
N ASN A 4 -0.12 -1.13 11.01
CA ASN A 4 -1.07 -1.41 12.09
C ASN A 4 -2.06 -0.25 12.20
N LEU A 5 -3.37 -0.51 12.06
CA LEU A 5 -4.41 0.51 12.18
C LEU A 5 -4.36 1.27 13.51
N ALA A 6 -3.93 0.62 14.59
CA ALA A 6 -3.82 1.24 15.91
C ALA A 6 -2.79 2.38 15.96
N ASP A 7 -1.83 2.41 15.02
CA ASP A 7 -0.79 3.42 14.96
C ASP A 7 -1.24 4.71 14.24
N PHE A 8 -2.45 4.72 13.65
CA PHE A 8 -2.96 5.84 12.86
C PHE A 8 -4.34 6.30 13.35
N GLY A 9 -4.54 7.61 13.48
CA GLY A 9 -5.82 8.19 13.91
C GLY A 9 -6.85 8.27 12.78
N SER A 10 -6.43 8.16 11.52
CA SER A 10 -7.28 8.30 10.35
C SER A 10 -6.76 7.59 9.09
N ASN A 11 -7.68 7.33 8.16
CA ASN A 11 -7.37 6.83 6.82
C ASN A 11 -6.46 7.76 6.01
N GLU A 12 -6.50 9.08 6.27
CA GLU A 12 -5.62 10.03 5.59
C GLU A 12 -4.17 9.88 6.04
N GLU A 13 -3.92 9.66 7.32
CA GLU A 13 -2.57 9.42 7.85
C GLU A 13 -1.98 8.12 7.29
N ILE A 14 -2.79 7.07 7.14
CA ILE A 14 -2.38 5.81 6.48
C ILE A 14 -1.96 6.10 5.03
N LYS A 15 -2.76 6.87 4.28
CA LYS A 15 -2.43 7.23 2.90
C LYS A 15 -1.13 8.03 2.83
N GLN A 16 -0.96 9.03 3.70
CA GLN A 16 0.27 9.83 3.75
C GLN A 16 1.50 8.97 4.10
N HIS A 17 1.36 8.07 5.07
CA HIS A 17 2.44 7.16 5.45
C HIS A 17 2.84 6.24 4.30
N VAL A 18 1.86 5.66 3.60
CA VAL A 18 2.10 4.81 2.43
C VAL A 18 2.75 5.60 1.30
N THR A 19 2.23 6.78 0.97
CA THR A 19 2.82 7.65 -0.05
C THR A 19 4.26 8.01 0.30
N HIS A 20 4.52 8.37 1.56
CA HIS A 20 5.87 8.72 2.02
C HIS A 20 6.82 7.52 1.93
N ALA A 21 6.41 6.34 2.39
CA ALA A 21 7.23 5.13 2.30
C ALA A 21 7.56 4.76 0.85
N LEU A 22 6.59 4.89 -0.06
CA LEU A 22 6.76 4.57 -1.48
C LEU A 22 7.50 5.65 -2.27
N SER A 23 7.52 6.89 -1.78
CA SER A 23 8.24 8.02 -2.42
C SER A 23 9.74 7.79 -2.56
N ALA A 24 10.32 6.93 -1.72
CA ALA A 24 11.71 6.50 -1.82
C ALA A 24 12.01 5.69 -3.10
N TYR A 25 10.99 5.11 -3.73
CA TYR A 25 11.11 4.28 -4.93
C TYR A 25 10.59 4.96 -6.19
N GLY A 26 9.71 5.96 -6.05
CA GLY A 26 9.04 6.56 -7.19
C GLY A 26 7.83 7.40 -6.83
N GLU A 27 7.12 7.87 -7.86
CA GLU A 27 5.90 8.66 -7.67
C GLU A 27 4.69 7.74 -7.49
N VAL A 28 3.85 8.07 -6.51
CA VAL A 28 2.62 7.34 -6.20
C VAL A 28 1.45 8.03 -6.91
N GLU A 29 0.80 7.30 -7.81
CA GLU A 29 -0.35 7.75 -8.58
C GLU A 29 -1.62 7.80 -7.72
N SER A 30 -1.85 6.77 -6.90
CA SER A 30 -3.03 6.70 -6.02
C SER A 30 -2.85 5.73 -4.86
N VAL A 31 -3.59 5.98 -3.77
CA VAL A 31 -3.67 5.09 -2.60
C VAL A 31 -5.12 4.89 -2.18
N HIS A 32 -5.57 3.64 -2.20
CA HIS A 32 -6.93 3.24 -1.86
C HIS A 32 -6.92 2.28 -0.66
N ILE A 33 -7.78 2.53 0.32
CA ILE A 33 -7.95 1.67 1.48
C ILE A 33 -9.24 0.90 1.28
N PHE A 34 -9.17 -0.43 1.37
CA PHE A 34 -10.31 -1.31 1.26
C PHE A 34 -10.67 -1.85 2.63
N GLU A 35 -11.95 -1.68 2.98
CA GLU A 35 -12.55 -2.30 4.15
C GLU A 35 -12.58 -3.83 4.01
N PRO A 36 -12.54 -4.58 5.12
CA PRO A 36 -12.70 -6.02 5.11
C PRO A 36 -14.00 -6.42 4.44
N ALA A 37 -13.91 -7.38 3.52
CA ALA A 37 -15.05 -8.03 2.91
C ALA A 37 -15.20 -9.44 3.47
N PRO A 38 -16.40 -10.07 3.38
CA PRO A 38 -16.56 -11.48 3.76
C PRO A 38 -15.59 -12.43 3.06
N SER A 39 -15.15 -12.09 1.84
CA SER A 39 -14.16 -12.83 1.05
C SER A 39 -12.70 -12.49 1.39
N ASN A 40 -12.45 -11.38 2.09
CA ASN A 40 -11.13 -10.99 2.57
C ASN A 40 -11.27 -10.22 3.89
N PRO A 41 -11.12 -10.89 5.04
CA PRO A 41 -11.35 -10.27 6.36
C PRO A 41 -10.23 -9.28 6.76
N GLN A 42 -9.20 -9.10 5.93
CA GLN A 42 -8.10 -8.18 6.19
C GLN A 42 -8.38 -6.81 5.56
N HIS A 43 -8.00 -5.75 6.28
CA HIS A 43 -7.88 -4.43 5.68
C HIS A 43 -6.68 -4.45 4.74
N ILE A 44 -6.84 -3.92 3.53
CA ILE A 44 -5.74 -3.82 2.58
C ILE A 44 -5.66 -2.39 2.05
N VAL A 45 -4.43 -1.92 1.86
CA VAL A 45 -4.17 -0.71 1.08
C VAL A 45 -3.66 -1.13 -0.28
N LEU A 46 -4.24 -0.56 -1.33
CA LEU A 46 -3.74 -0.66 -2.69
C LEU A 46 -3.07 0.65 -3.07
N ALA A 47 -1.76 0.63 -3.24
CA ALA A 47 -0.98 1.77 -3.71
C ALA A 47 -0.54 1.54 -5.15
N THR A 48 -0.82 2.48 -6.04
CA THR A 48 -0.44 2.40 -7.47
C THR A 48 0.69 3.38 -7.73
N MET A 49 1.80 2.88 -8.28
CA MET A 49 2.90 3.72 -8.75
C MET A 49 2.62 4.26 -10.16
N THR A 50 3.26 5.35 -10.54
CA THR A 50 3.16 5.88 -11.92
C THR A 50 3.92 4.98 -12.91
N ASP A 51 5.04 4.39 -12.49
CA ASP A 51 5.92 3.56 -13.31
C ASP A 51 5.99 2.08 -12.85
N MET A 52 6.13 1.17 -13.83
CA MET A 52 6.15 -0.28 -13.60
C MET A 52 7.45 -0.76 -12.93
N GLU A 53 8.60 -0.23 -13.33
CA GLU A 53 9.87 -0.62 -12.72
C GLU A 53 9.95 -0.12 -11.28
N GLN A 54 9.44 1.08 -10.99
CA GLN A 54 9.32 1.59 -9.62
C GLN A 54 8.45 0.67 -8.75
N ALA A 55 7.30 0.24 -9.26
CA ALA A 55 6.43 -0.72 -8.56
C ALA A 55 7.14 -2.06 -8.31
N ARG A 56 7.89 -2.56 -9.30
CA ARG A 56 8.65 -3.81 -9.19
C ARG A 56 9.76 -3.72 -8.14
N ILE A 57 10.48 -2.60 -8.09
CA ILE A 57 11.54 -2.37 -7.10
C ILE A 57 10.92 -2.24 -5.71
N ALA A 58 9.84 -1.46 -5.56
CA ALA A 58 9.16 -1.27 -4.29
C ALA A 58 8.58 -2.58 -3.76
N SER A 59 7.93 -3.40 -4.61
CA SER A 59 7.37 -4.68 -4.19
C SER A 59 8.44 -5.63 -3.68
N SER A 60 9.56 -5.75 -4.39
CA SER A 60 10.68 -6.59 -3.99
C SER A 60 11.38 -6.09 -2.73
N SER A 61 11.50 -4.77 -2.56
CA SER A 61 12.23 -4.18 -1.43
C SER A 61 11.42 -4.22 -0.14
N LEU A 62 10.10 -4.07 -0.25
CA LEU A 62 9.20 -4.02 0.90
C LEU A 62 8.53 -5.37 1.19
N ASP A 63 8.87 -6.41 0.43
CA ASP A 63 8.24 -7.74 0.45
C ASP A 63 6.70 -7.65 0.35
N LEU A 64 6.25 -6.86 -0.63
CA LEU A 64 4.83 -6.60 -0.88
C LEU A 64 4.35 -7.41 -2.08
N ARG A 65 3.09 -7.82 -2.01
CA ARG A 65 2.45 -8.50 -3.14
C ARG A 65 2.04 -7.47 -4.20
N SER A 66 2.45 -7.67 -5.44
CA SER A 66 1.99 -6.86 -6.57
C SER A 66 0.61 -7.31 -7.04
N PHE A 67 -0.20 -6.35 -7.47
CA PHE A 67 -1.46 -6.56 -8.19
C PHE A 67 -1.40 -5.85 -9.54
N GLY A 68 -1.50 -6.63 -10.63
CA GLY A 68 -1.20 -6.12 -11.96
C GLY A 68 0.26 -5.69 -12.09
N HIS A 69 0.51 -4.64 -12.88
CA HIS A 69 1.87 -4.20 -13.20
C HIS A 69 2.39 -3.04 -12.33
N LYS A 70 1.50 -2.24 -11.73
CA LYS A 70 1.88 -1.00 -11.01
C LYS A 70 1.37 -0.90 -9.58
N SER A 71 0.48 -1.80 -9.16
CA SER A 71 -0.15 -1.69 -7.85
C SER A 71 0.46 -2.66 -6.83
N LEU A 72 0.52 -2.21 -5.59
CA LEU A 72 1.09 -2.89 -4.44
C LEU A 72 -0.02 -3.10 -3.42
N ILE A 73 -0.19 -4.34 -2.97
CA ILE A 73 -1.09 -4.70 -1.88
C ILE A 73 -0.29 -4.64 -0.59
N ILE A 74 -0.68 -3.73 0.29
CA ILE A 74 -0.11 -3.56 1.62
C ILE A 74 -1.14 -4.07 2.63
N PRO A 75 -0.86 -5.19 3.32
CA PRO A 75 -1.74 -5.69 4.36
C PRO A 75 -1.76 -4.72 5.54
N VAL A 76 -2.94 -4.56 6.13
CA VAL A 76 -3.14 -3.76 7.32
C VAL A 76 -3.62 -4.65 8.45
N SER A 77 -2.83 -4.70 9.51
CA SER A 77 -3.13 -5.41 10.75
C SER A 77 -3.94 -4.52 11.69
N LYS A 78 -4.72 -5.15 12.57
CA LYS A 78 -5.33 -4.50 13.75
C LYS A 78 -4.42 -4.64 14.96
#